data_AF-A0A529NRP8-F1
#
_entry.id   AF-A0A529NRP8-F1
#
_cell.length_a   1.000
_cell.length_b   1.000
_cell.length_c   1.000
_cell.angle_alpha   90.00
_cell.angle_beta   90.00
_cell.angle_gamma   90.00
#
_symmetry.space_group_name_H-M   'P 1'
#
loop_
_entity.id
_entity.type
_entity.pdbx_description
1 polymer ?
#
loop_
_entity_poly.entity_id
_entity_poly.type
_entity_poly.pdbx_seq_one_letter_code
_entity_poly.pdbx_strand_id
1 'polypeptide(L)'
;GGAYARLFGSLLRVSRSRVARLYSPHGGSLHYDETTATGKLFFALERFMARFTDCLLFVSDYERRTWRRKVGEPPIPNTLVYNGLRATEFDVVPTLPEAADLLYIGMMRDLKGPDIFIDAVALAGNRLGRQISAVMVGDGDDLPRYHAQVKRLGLDGHVRFLPPMPARDAFALAELIVVPSRAEAMPYIVLE
;
A
#
# COMPACT_ATOMS: atom_id res chain seq x y z
N GLY A 1 13.59 -3.72 11.31
CA GLY A 1 13.14 -5.08 11.67
C GLY A 1 13.96 -6.16 10.99
N GLY A 2 13.85 -6.31 9.66
CA GLY A 2 14.43 -7.44 8.93
C GLY A 2 15.96 -7.61 9.05
N ALA A 3 16.72 -6.53 9.18
CA ALA A 3 18.17 -6.64 9.39
C ALA A 3 18.54 -7.29 10.73
N TYR A 4 17.87 -6.90 11.82
CA TYR A 4 18.09 -7.45 13.15
C TYR A 4 17.75 -8.94 13.22
N ALA A 5 16.60 -9.36 12.66
CA ALA A 5 16.20 -10.76 12.66
C ALA A 5 17.25 -11.67 11.98
N ARG A 6 17.80 -11.21 10.85
CA ARG A 6 18.84 -11.92 10.09
C ARG A 6 20.17 -12.00 10.85
N LEU A 7 20.60 -10.88 11.45
CA LEU A 7 21.87 -10.82 12.20
C LEU A 7 21.82 -11.61 13.51
N PHE A 8 20.80 -11.39 14.35
CA PHE A 8 20.66 -12.11 15.62
C PHE A 8 20.41 -13.60 15.41
N GLY A 9 19.61 -13.98 14.41
CA GLY A 9 19.44 -15.39 14.06
C GLY A 9 20.76 -16.06 13.63
N SER A 10 21.67 -15.30 13.00
CA SER A 10 22.99 -15.79 12.64
C SER A 10 23.89 -15.97 13.86
N LEU A 11 23.87 -15.03 14.81
CA LEU A 11 24.59 -15.14 16.08
C LEU A 11 24.10 -16.32 16.93
N LEU A 12 22.78 -16.56 16.99
CA LEU A 12 22.20 -17.70 17.71
C LEU A 12 22.66 -19.05 17.14
N ARG A 13 22.84 -19.15 15.82
CA ARG A 13 23.40 -20.36 15.18
C ARG A 13 24.86 -20.59 15.59
N VAL A 14 25.66 -19.53 15.71
CA VAL A 14 27.03 -19.63 16.25
C VAL A 14 26.99 -20.18 17.68
N SER A 15 25.99 -19.78 18.47
CA SER A 15 25.71 -20.32 19.82
C SER A 15 24.98 -21.68 19.82
N ARG A 16 25.03 -22.45 18.71
CA ARG A 16 24.44 -23.79 18.54
C ARG A 16 22.91 -23.87 18.66
N SER A 17 22.21 -22.75 18.63
CA SER A 17 20.74 -22.76 18.58
C SER A 17 20.24 -23.04 17.16
N ARG A 18 19.22 -23.89 17.03
CA ARG A 18 18.59 -24.22 15.74
C ARG A 18 17.47 -23.23 15.45
N VAL A 19 17.80 -22.15 14.74
CA VAL A 19 16.85 -21.11 14.35
C VAL A 19 16.78 -20.94 12.83
N ALA A 20 15.62 -20.55 12.31
CA ALA A 20 15.41 -20.17 10.91
C ALA A 20 15.33 -18.64 10.78
N ARG A 21 15.90 -18.09 9.70
CA ARG A 21 15.95 -16.66 9.39
C ARG A 21 15.10 -16.38 8.15
N LEU A 22 13.82 -16.10 8.37
CA LEU A 22 12.86 -15.78 7.31
C LEU A 22 12.74 -14.25 7.17
N TYR A 23 12.66 -13.74 5.95
CA TYR A 23 12.56 -12.30 5.70
C TYR A 23 11.55 -12.00 4.60
N SER A 24 10.67 -11.04 4.86
CA SER A 24 9.79 -10.43 3.86
C SER A 24 10.16 -8.95 3.65
N PRO A 25 10.47 -8.51 2.41
CA PRO A 25 10.92 -7.15 2.14
C PRO A 25 9.85 -6.05 2.35
N HIS A 26 8.57 -6.39 2.19
CA HIS A 26 7.42 -5.47 2.25
C HIS A 26 7.65 -4.10 1.55
N GLY A 27 8.31 -4.10 0.40
CA GLY A 27 8.59 -2.91 -0.41
C GLY A 27 9.67 -1.95 0.13
N GLY A 28 10.08 -2.04 1.39
CA GLY A 28 10.91 -1.00 2.06
C GLY A 28 12.18 -0.59 1.30
N SER A 29 13.15 -1.51 1.17
CA SER A 29 14.38 -1.27 0.39
C SER A 29 14.12 -1.19 -1.12
N LEU A 30 13.01 -1.74 -1.60
CA LEU A 30 12.66 -1.77 -3.03
C LEU A 30 12.05 -0.46 -3.55
N HIS A 31 11.61 0.44 -2.66
CA HIS A 31 11.10 1.76 -3.05
C HIS A 31 12.18 2.72 -3.54
N TYR A 32 13.45 2.50 -3.19
CA TYR A 32 14.54 3.36 -3.66
C TYR A 32 14.70 3.28 -5.18
N ASP A 33 15.06 4.42 -5.77
CA ASP A 33 15.32 4.54 -7.20
C ASP A 33 16.63 3.83 -7.56
N GLU A 34 16.56 2.97 -8.59
CA GLU A 34 17.67 2.14 -9.07
C GLU A 34 18.79 2.92 -9.76
N THR A 35 18.50 4.14 -10.20
CA THR A 35 19.47 5.03 -10.82
C THR A 35 20.34 5.75 -9.78
N THR A 36 19.86 5.87 -8.54
CA THR A 36 20.54 6.62 -7.48
C THR A 36 21.66 5.82 -6.80
N ALA A 37 22.72 6.49 -6.36
CA ALA A 37 23.81 5.85 -5.60
C ALA A 37 23.30 5.21 -4.29
N THR A 38 22.37 5.88 -3.62
CA THR A 38 21.70 5.38 -2.42
C THR A 38 20.94 4.09 -2.69
N GLY A 39 20.13 4.03 -3.76
CA GLY A 39 19.43 2.81 -4.15
C GLY A 39 20.37 1.66 -4.44
N LYS A 40 21.44 1.91 -5.22
CA LYS A 40 22.47 0.90 -5.52
C LYS A 40 23.12 0.34 -4.25
N LEU A 41 23.44 1.19 -3.27
CA LEU A 41 23.98 0.77 -1.98
C LEU A 41 22.99 -0.14 -1.24
N PHE A 42 21.72 0.25 -1.14
CA PHE A 42 20.70 -0.56 -0.47
C PHE A 42 20.50 -1.92 -1.14
N PHE A 43 20.52 -1.99 -2.48
CA PHE A 43 20.40 -3.27 -3.19
C PHE A 43 21.62 -4.16 -3.00
N ALA A 44 22.82 -3.58 -2.99
CA ALA A 44 24.04 -4.33 -2.69
C ALA A 44 24.00 -4.90 -1.27
N LEU A 45 23.55 -4.10 -0.29
CA LEU A 45 23.33 -4.56 1.08
C LEU A 45 22.30 -5.68 1.13
N GLU A 46 21.15 -5.55 0.46
CA GLU A 46 20.13 -6.61 0.44
C GLU A 46 20.65 -7.91 -0.19
N ARG A 47 21.42 -7.82 -1.28
CA ARG A 47 22.09 -8.97 -1.89
C ARG A 47 23.07 -9.64 -0.94
N PHE A 48 23.85 -8.85 -0.20
CA PHE A 48 24.75 -9.38 0.82
C PHE A 48 23.99 -10.04 1.97
N MET A 49 22.92 -9.39 2.44
CA MET A 49 22.08 -9.89 3.54
C MET A 49 21.28 -11.14 3.17
N ALA A 50 21.09 -11.43 1.88
CA ALA A 50 20.51 -12.71 1.43
C ALA A 50 21.32 -13.92 1.93
N ARG A 51 22.64 -13.79 2.13
CA ARG A 51 23.48 -14.85 2.72
C ARG A 51 23.17 -15.12 4.19
N PHE A 52 22.57 -14.14 4.87
CA PHE A 52 22.12 -14.23 6.26
C PHE A 52 20.63 -14.54 6.38
N THR A 53 20.03 -15.04 5.31
CA THR A 53 18.61 -15.36 5.20
C THR A 53 18.48 -16.81 4.73
N ASP A 54 17.54 -17.57 5.29
CA ASP A 54 17.30 -18.96 4.88
C ASP A 54 16.19 -19.06 3.83
N CYS A 55 15.22 -18.14 3.84
CA CYS A 55 14.18 -18.04 2.81
C CYS A 55 13.65 -16.60 2.71
N LEU A 56 13.42 -16.14 1.48
CA LEU A 56 12.70 -14.89 1.20
C LEU A 56 11.22 -15.15 0.99
N LEU A 57 10.38 -14.36 1.63
CA LEU A 57 8.93 -14.40 1.52
C LEU A 57 8.46 -13.13 0.80
N PHE A 58 8.08 -13.27 -0.46
CA PHE A 58 7.53 -12.15 -1.24
C PHE A 58 6.02 -12.08 -1.03
N VAL A 59 5.47 -10.90 -0.79
CA VAL A 59 4.01 -10.73 -0.59
C VAL A 59 3.24 -10.56 -1.89
N SER A 60 3.92 -10.20 -2.98
CA SER A 60 3.33 -10.11 -4.31
C SER A 60 4.33 -10.49 -5.40
N ASP A 61 3.82 -10.93 -6.55
CA ASP A 61 4.67 -11.22 -7.70
C ASP A 61 5.37 -9.97 -8.23
N TYR A 62 4.74 -8.79 -8.08
CA TYR A 62 5.36 -7.51 -8.37
C TYR A 62 6.61 -7.26 -7.51
N GLU A 63 6.53 -7.52 -6.20
CA GLU A 63 7.67 -7.39 -5.29
C GLU A 63 8.81 -8.34 -5.69
N ARG A 64 8.48 -9.60 -5.98
CA ARG A 64 9.44 -10.62 -6.43
C ARG A 64 10.16 -10.22 -7.72
N ARG A 65 9.41 -9.73 -8.72
CA ARG A 65 9.98 -9.24 -9.99
C ARG A 65 10.84 -7.99 -9.78
N THR A 66 10.40 -7.08 -8.92
CA THR A 66 11.15 -5.86 -8.58
C THR A 66 12.46 -6.19 -7.87
N TRP A 67 12.45 -7.15 -6.94
CA TRP A 67 13.67 -7.65 -6.31
C TRP A 67 14.63 -8.23 -7.35
N ARG A 68 14.15 -9.10 -8.24
CA ARG A 68 14.99 -9.69 -9.31
C ARG A 68 15.61 -8.64 -10.22
N ARG A 69 14.86 -7.59 -10.55
CA ARG A 69 15.35 -6.47 -11.37
C ARG A 69 16.41 -5.63 -10.64
N LYS A 70 16.14 -5.25 -9.39
CA LYS A 70 16.96 -4.27 -8.63
C LYS A 70 18.14 -4.90 -7.89
N VAL A 71 17.96 -6.11 -7.34
CA VAL A 71 18.92 -6.81 -6.47
C VAL A 71 19.55 -8.02 -7.19
N GLY A 72 18.82 -8.61 -8.14
CA GLY A 72 19.21 -9.81 -8.88
C GLY A 72 18.53 -11.09 -8.39
N GLU A 73 18.82 -12.22 -9.03
CA GLU A 73 18.25 -13.51 -8.65
C GLU A 73 18.64 -13.88 -7.21
N PRO A 74 17.67 -14.21 -6.33
CA PRO A 74 17.98 -14.64 -4.97
C PRO A 74 18.85 -15.90 -4.97
N PRO A 75 20.00 -15.91 -4.26
CA PRO A 75 20.85 -17.10 -4.15
C PRO A 75 20.28 -18.14 -3.16
N ILE A 76 19.08 -17.91 -2.63
CA ILE A 76 18.43 -18.67 -1.58
C ILE A 76 16.98 -18.98 -1.97
N PRO A 77 16.36 -20.01 -1.36
CA PRO A 77 14.95 -20.28 -1.56
C PRO A 77 14.09 -19.04 -1.37
N ASN A 78 13.07 -18.91 -2.22
CA ASN A 78 12.10 -17.84 -2.11
C ASN A 78 10.71 -18.34 -2.48
N THR A 79 9.71 -17.88 -1.75
CA THR A 79 8.31 -18.27 -1.91
C THR A 79 7.44 -17.02 -1.99
N LEU A 80 6.40 -17.10 -2.82
CA LEU A 80 5.34 -16.11 -2.87
C LEU A 80 4.28 -16.49 -1.84
N VAL A 81 4.08 -15.62 -0.84
CA VAL A 81 3.10 -15.80 0.24
C VAL A 81 2.23 -14.56 0.26
N TYR A 82 1.07 -14.65 -0.38
CA TYR A 82 0.11 -13.55 -0.36
C TYR A 82 -0.38 -13.29 1.07
N ASN A 83 -0.74 -12.04 1.33
CA ASN A 83 -1.33 -11.67 2.60
C ASN A 83 -2.64 -12.42 2.79
N GLY A 84 -2.83 -12.99 3.98
CA GLY A 84 -4.04 -13.72 4.32
C GLY A 84 -5.16 -12.79 4.73
N LEU A 85 -6.38 -13.11 4.29
CA LEU A 85 -7.63 -12.53 4.77
C LEU A 85 -8.43 -13.57 5.54
N ARG A 86 -9.24 -13.11 6.48
CA ARG A 86 -10.24 -13.91 7.21
C ARG A 86 -11.46 -14.11 6.32
N ALA A 87 -12.17 -15.22 6.53
CA ALA A 87 -13.41 -15.51 5.80
C ALA A 87 -14.43 -14.37 5.91
N THR A 88 -14.55 -13.76 7.10
CA THR A 88 -15.46 -12.64 7.37
C THR A 88 -15.09 -11.36 6.62
N GLU A 89 -13.86 -11.23 6.12
CA GLU A 89 -13.47 -10.06 5.33
C GLU A 89 -14.08 -10.11 3.92
N PHE A 90 -14.41 -11.29 3.40
CA PHE A 90 -15.11 -11.46 2.12
C PHE A 90 -16.64 -11.30 2.22
N ASP A 91 -17.19 -11.14 3.42
CA ASP A 91 -18.63 -10.95 3.59
C ASP A 91 -19.05 -9.62 2.97
N VAL A 92 -20.07 -9.65 2.11
CA VAL A 92 -20.60 -8.46 1.42
C VAL A 92 -20.99 -7.39 2.44
N VAL A 93 -20.53 -6.16 2.20
CA VAL A 93 -20.93 -4.99 2.97
C VAL A 93 -22.06 -4.27 2.22
N PRO A 94 -23.28 -4.21 2.76
CA PRO A 94 -24.36 -3.45 2.14
C PRO A 94 -24.06 -1.94 2.26
N THR A 95 -24.36 -1.20 1.19
CA THR A 95 -24.26 0.26 1.21
C THR A 95 -25.37 0.88 2.06
N LEU A 96 -25.07 2.03 2.67
CA LEU A 96 -26.07 2.84 3.37
C LEU A 96 -27.01 3.54 2.37
N PRO A 97 -28.24 3.90 2.77
CA PRO A 97 -29.19 4.61 1.89
C PRO A 97 -28.64 5.92 1.29
N GLU A 98 -27.73 6.59 2.00
CA GLU A 98 -27.10 7.85 1.60
C GLU A 98 -25.63 7.63 1.16
N ALA A 99 -25.33 6.46 0.59
CA ALA A 99 -24.00 6.15 0.09
C ALA A 99 -23.61 7.09 -1.05
N ALA A 100 -22.34 7.49 -1.06
CA ALA A 100 -21.77 8.28 -2.14
C ALA A 100 -21.48 7.42 -3.37
N ASP A 101 -21.19 8.05 -4.51
CA ASP A 101 -20.78 7.33 -5.71
C ASP A 101 -19.40 6.68 -5.50
N LEU A 102 -18.44 7.42 -4.91
CA LEU A 102 -17.03 7.02 -4.83
C LEU A 102 -16.47 7.05 -3.40
N LEU A 103 -15.65 6.07 -3.05
CA LEU A 103 -14.87 6.00 -1.82
C LEU A 103 -13.36 6.03 -2.12
N TYR A 104 -12.66 6.93 -1.44
CA TYR A 104 -11.23 6.85 -1.19
C TYR A 104 -11.01 6.44 0.26
N ILE A 105 -10.11 5.48 0.51
CA ILE A 105 -9.70 5.08 1.85
C ILE A 105 -8.19 4.88 1.91
N GLY A 106 -7.54 5.53 2.87
CA GLY A 106 -6.10 5.37 3.12
C GLY A 106 -5.44 6.63 3.65
N MET A 107 -4.15 6.55 3.95
CA MET A 107 -3.39 7.72 4.39
C MET A 107 -3.40 8.81 3.32
N MET A 108 -3.66 10.05 3.73
CA MET A 108 -3.76 11.22 2.87
C MET A 108 -2.35 11.75 2.57
N ARG A 109 -1.65 11.08 1.66
CA ARG A 109 -0.30 11.41 1.21
C ARG A 109 -0.21 11.25 -0.31
N ASP A 110 0.61 12.04 -0.97
CA ASP A 110 0.75 12.00 -2.44
C ASP A 110 1.00 10.60 -2.99
N LEU A 111 1.77 9.77 -2.28
CA LEU A 111 2.03 8.39 -2.71
C LEU A 111 0.75 7.56 -2.88
N LYS A 112 -0.29 7.84 -2.08
CA LYS A 112 -1.58 7.14 -2.10
C LYS A 112 -2.58 7.73 -3.09
N GLY A 113 -2.26 8.86 -3.71
CA GLY A 113 -3.04 9.48 -4.79
C GLY A 113 -4.34 10.23 -4.44
N PRO A 114 -4.53 10.80 -3.23
CA PRO A 114 -5.75 11.57 -2.92
C PRO A 114 -5.94 12.79 -3.83
N ASP A 115 -4.87 13.44 -4.31
CA ASP A 115 -4.93 14.51 -5.30
C ASP A 115 -5.50 14.03 -6.64
N ILE A 116 -5.04 12.86 -7.12
CA ILE A 116 -5.52 12.24 -8.36
C ILE A 116 -7.00 11.87 -8.23
N PHE A 117 -7.41 11.34 -7.07
CA PHE A 117 -8.81 11.03 -6.80
C PHE A 117 -9.69 12.27 -6.94
N ILE A 118 -9.30 13.38 -6.30
CA ILE A 118 -10.08 14.61 -6.33
C ILE A 118 -10.20 15.16 -7.75
N ASP A 119 -9.11 15.17 -8.51
CA ASP A 119 -9.14 15.59 -9.92
C ASP A 119 -10.03 14.66 -10.77
N ALA A 120 -10.00 13.36 -10.51
CA ALA A 120 -10.82 12.38 -11.21
C ALA A 120 -12.32 12.56 -10.91
N VAL A 121 -12.71 12.89 -9.67
CA VAL A 121 -14.10 13.20 -9.29
C VAL A 121 -14.63 14.38 -10.13
N ALA A 122 -13.86 15.48 -10.21
CA ALA A 122 -14.23 16.65 -11.01
C ALA A 122 -14.36 16.31 -12.50
N LEU A 123 -13.38 15.56 -13.05
CA LEU A 123 -13.39 15.15 -14.46
C LEU A 123 -14.55 14.22 -14.79
N ALA A 124 -14.87 13.28 -13.89
CA ALA A 124 -15.99 12.35 -14.05
C ALA A 124 -17.32 13.09 -14.05
N GLY A 125 -17.53 14.03 -13.12
CA GLY A 125 -18.77 14.80 -13.07
C GLY A 125 -19.00 15.63 -14.32
N ASN A 126 -17.95 16.28 -14.84
CA ASN A 126 -18.01 17.03 -16.10
C ASN A 126 -18.37 16.15 -17.30
N ARG A 127 -17.80 14.94 -17.38
CA ARG A 127 -18.08 13.99 -18.49
C ARG A 127 -19.48 13.39 -18.42
N LEU A 128 -19.98 13.13 -17.22
CA LEU A 128 -21.29 12.53 -17.01
C LEU A 128 -22.43 13.56 -17.02
N GLY A 129 -22.10 14.85 -16.99
CA GLY A 129 -23.09 15.92 -16.92
C GLY A 129 -23.88 15.94 -15.60
N ARG A 130 -23.33 15.32 -14.54
CA ARG A 130 -23.90 15.32 -13.19
C ARG A 130 -22.81 15.45 -12.15
N GLN A 131 -23.14 15.95 -10.97
CA GLN A 131 -22.22 15.94 -9.84
C GLN A 131 -22.00 14.51 -9.34
N ILE A 132 -20.75 14.21 -8.97
CA ILE A 132 -20.33 12.93 -8.41
C ILE A 132 -20.01 13.16 -6.93
N SER A 133 -20.71 12.42 -6.08
CA SER A 133 -20.49 12.43 -4.65
C SER A 133 -19.34 11.50 -4.28
N ALA A 134 -18.52 11.91 -3.31
CA ALA A 134 -17.40 11.11 -2.85
C ALA A 134 -17.18 11.21 -1.34
N VAL A 135 -16.65 10.15 -0.78
CA VAL A 135 -16.17 10.10 0.60
C VAL A 135 -14.69 9.79 0.59
N MET A 136 -13.91 10.54 1.35
CA MET A 136 -12.49 10.32 1.57
C MET A 136 -12.24 10.03 3.05
N VAL A 137 -11.90 8.78 3.35
CA VAL A 137 -11.62 8.29 4.71
C VAL A 137 -10.11 8.20 4.91
N GLY A 138 -9.58 8.97 5.86
CA GLY A 138 -8.15 8.91 6.16
C GLY A 138 -7.63 10.15 6.87
N ASP A 139 -6.34 10.13 7.14
CA ASP A 139 -5.62 11.22 7.78
C ASP A 139 -4.22 11.37 7.17
N GLY A 140 -3.61 12.53 7.39
CA GLY A 140 -2.27 12.86 6.93
C GLY A 140 -1.98 14.35 7.00
N ASP A 141 -0.70 14.70 7.14
CA ASP A 141 -0.27 16.10 7.27
C ASP A 141 -0.68 16.99 6.08
N ASP A 142 -0.87 16.38 4.90
CA ASP A 142 -1.29 17.06 3.67
C ASP A 142 -2.81 17.27 3.57
N LEU A 143 -3.61 16.87 4.56
CA LEU A 143 -5.08 17.01 4.56
C LEU A 143 -5.56 18.44 4.20
N PRO A 144 -4.98 19.53 4.76
CA PRO A 144 -5.38 20.89 4.39
C PRO A 144 -5.20 21.20 2.90
N ARG A 145 -4.19 20.60 2.25
CA ARG A 145 -3.93 20.77 0.82
C ARG A 145 -5.05 20.14 -0.03
N TYR A 146 -5.55 18.97 0.38
CA TYR A 146 -6.64 18.27 -0.31
C TYR A 146 -7.97 18.99 -0.13
N HIS A 147 -8.26 19.51 1.06
CA HIS A 147 -9.41 20.39 1.27
C HIS A 147 -9.36 21.61 0.35
N ALA A 148 -8.21 22.26 0.22
CA ALA A 148 -8.05 23.41 -0.67
C ALA A 148 -8.25 23.03 -2.16
N GLN A 149 -7.86 21.82 -2.57
CA GLN A 149 -8.08 21.31 -3.92
C GLN A 149 -9.56 21.03 -4.21
N VAL A 150 -10.27 20.39 -3.29
CA VAL A 150 -11.74 20.19 -3.35
C VAL A 150 -12.44 21.54 -3.52
N LYS A 151 -12.06 22.53 -2.73
CA LYS A 151 -12.62 23.89 -2.82
C LYS A 151 -12.35 24.57 -4.15
N ARG A 152 -11.11 24.49 -4.62
CA ARG A 152 -10.70 25.07 -5.92
C ARG A 152 -11.47 24.47 -7.09
N LEU A 153 -11.85 23.20 -6.99
CA LEU A 153 -12.60 22.48 -8.03
C LEU A 153 -14.11 22.58 -7.85
N GLY A 154 -14.60 23.31 -6.83
CA GLY A 154 -16.03 23.48 -6.57
C GLY A 154 -16.74 22.23 -6.06
N LEU A 155 -16.00 21.35 -5.38
CA LEU A 155 -16.49 20.04 -4.92
C LEU A 155 -16.92 20.02 -3.44
N ASP A 156 -16.90 21.16 -2.72
CA ASP A 156 -17.12 21.22 -1.26
C ASP A 156 -18.46 20.61 -0.80
N GLY A 157 -19.50 20.65 -1.64
CA GLY A 157 -20.81 20.06 -1.34
C GLY A 157 -20.95 18.58 -1.70
N HIS A 158 -19.96 18.00 -2.38
CA HIS A 158 -20.03 16.65 -2.94
C HIS A 158 -18.92 15.73 -2.42
N VAL A 159 -17.82 16.26 -1.88
CA VAL A 159 -16.73 15.48 -1.30
C VAL A 159 -16.73 15.64 0.22
N ARG A 160 -16.91 14.53 0.95
CA ARG A 160 -16.85 14.49 2.42
C ARG A 160 -15.55 13.87 2.89
N PHE A 161 -14.83 14.56 3.77
CA PHE A 161 -13.68 14.02 4.47
C PHE A 161 -14.11 13.44 5.82
N LEU A 162 -13.68 12.22 6.11
CA LEU A 162 -13.96 11.54 7.37
C LEU A 162 -12.66 11.07 8.02
N PRO A 163 -12.59 11.03 9.37
CA PRO A 163 -11.42 10.52 10.07
C PRO A 163 -11.21 9.03 9.75
N PRO A 164 -10.00 8.50 9.99
CA PRO A 164 -9.71 7.09 9.84
C PRO A 164 -10.70 6.22 10.62
N MET A 165 -11.19 5.17 9.97
CA MET A 165 -12.12 4.18 10.55
C MET A 165 -11.82 2.79 9.97
N PRO A 166 -12.40 1.71 10.53
CA PRO A 166 -12.29 0.38 9.95
C PRO A 166 -12.76 0.35 8.48
N ALA A 167 -12.03 -0.38 7.63
CA ALA A 167 -12.31 -0.43 6.19
C ALA A 167 -13.74 -0.89 5.88
N ARG A 168 -14.24 -1.90 6.59
CA ARG A 168 -15.63 -2.38 6.44
C ARG A 168 -16.67 -1.30 6.70
N ASP A 169 -16.45 -0.43 7.69
CA ASP A 169 -17.38 0.67 7.97
C ASP A 169 -17.36 1.71 6.84
N ALA A 170 -16.18 1.95 6.27
CA ALA A 170 -16.01 2.84 5.13
C ALA A 170 -16.64 2.28 3.83
N PHE A 171 -16.57 0.96 3.61
CA PHE A 171 -17.16 0.31 2.44
C PHE A 171 -18.67 0.51 2.34
N ALA A 172 -19.37 0.65 3.47
CA ALA A 172 -20.80 0.95 3.47
C ALA A 172 -21.12 2.39 3.00
N LEU A 173 -20.12 3.28 2.92
CA LEU A 173 -20.32 4.71 2.66
C LEU A 173 -20.37 5.08 1.18
N ALA A 174 -19.99 4.18 0.27
CA ALA A 174 -20.06 4.45 -1.17
C ALA A 174 -20.28 3.18 -2.01
N GLU A 175 -20.72 3.38 -3.25
CA GLU A 175 -20.96 2.28 -4.19
C GLU A 175 -19.67 1.73 -4.84
N LEU A 176 -18.66 2.58 -5.04
CA LEU A 176 -17.42 2.21 -5.74
C LEU A 176 -16.19 2.68 -4.98
N ILE A 177 -15.24 1.77 -4.77
CA ILE A 177 -13.94 2.09 -4.17
C ILE A 177 -12.94 2.43 -5.27
N VAL A 178 -12.18 3.51 -5.10
CA VAL A 178 -11.13 3.93 -6.01
C VAL A 178 -9.79 3.94 -5.29
N VAL A 179 -8.82 3.22 -5.85
CA VAL A 179 -7.46 3.10 -5.29
C VAL A 179 -6.46 3.76 -6.25
N PRO A 180 -6.24 5.10 -6.16
CA PRO A 180 -5.46 5.88 -7.12
C PRO A 180 -3.95 5.89 -6.82
N SER A 181 -3.46 4.92 -6.05
CA SER A 181 -2.13 4.96 -5.47
C SER A 181 -1.01 4.87 -6.52
N ARG A 182 -0.01 5.75 -6.38
CA ARG A 182 1.16 5.81 -7.29
C ARG A 182 2.11 4.65 -7.08
N ALA A 183 2.19 4.13 -5.86
CA ALA A 183 2.97 2.94 -5.54
C ALA A 183 2.33 2.15 -4.39
N GLU A 184 2.06 0.88 -4.64
CA GLU A 184 1.62 -0.11 -3.65
C GLU A 184 2.35 -1.43 -3.90
N ALA A 185 2.74 -2.14 -2.84
CA ALA A 185 3.32 -3.49 -2.99
C ALA A 185 2.21 -4.54 -3.18
N MET A 186 1.17 -4.46 -2.34
CA MET A 186 -0.12 -5.14 -2.47
C MET A 186 -1.14 -4.45 -1.55
N PRO A 187 -2.12 -3.70 -2.09
CA PRO A 187 -3.08 -2.98 -1.27
C PRO A 187 -4.11 -3.96 -0.71
N TYR A 188 -4.14 -4.14 0.62
CA TYR A 188 -5.11 -5.00 1.31
C TYR A 188 -6.56 -4.61 1.00
N ILE A 189 -6.82 -3.32 0.85
CA ILE A 189 -8.15 -2.78 0.56
C ILE A 189 -8.76 -3.24 -0.78
N VAL A 190 -7.94 -3.79 -1.69
CA VAL A 190 -8.45 -4.37 -2.95
C VAL A 190 -8.87 -5.83 -2.74
N LEU A 191 -8.34 -6.47 -1.70
CA LEU A 191 -8.63 -7.85 -1.34
C LEU A 191 -9.81 -7.95 -0.35
N GLU A 192 -9.89 -6.99 0.58
CA GLU A 192 -11.00 -6.77 1.52
C GLU A 192 -12.28 -6.35 0.81
#